data_AF-A0A1F5UHI3-F1
#
_entry.id   AF-A0A1F5UHI3-F1
#
_cell.length_a   1.000
_cell.length_b   1.000
_cell.length_c   1.000
_cell.angle_alpha   90.00
_cell.angle_beta   90.00
_cell.angle_gamma   90.00
#
_symmetry.space_group_name_H-M   'P 1'
#
loop_
_entity.id
_entity.type
_entity.pdbx_description
1 polymer ?
#
loop_
_entity_poly.entity_id
_entity_poly.type
_entity_poly.pdbx_seq_one_letter_code
_entity_poly.pdbx_strand_id
1 'polypeptide(L)'
;MKPEQSVDKRNKLVDESEISLVLDTYDDIFSDFDPRPYDHRVLSFDFLIEAKRAAREKVTGLELKFMLPENLLDKEKEALIKKRLHDHFHKHMQLLKKERGTKVGNGILIAILGFILTAGAAMISYHLKDSLNAAVMLVILEPAGWFSIWNGLDMVFQGSKATNEDYAFYKKMATAEITFNYYK
;
A
#
# COMPACT_ATOMS: atom_id res chain seq x y z
N MET A 1 -22.67 16.23 29.11
CA MET A 1 -22.70 14.97 28.32
C MET A 1 -22.68 13.80 29.28
N LYS A 2 -23.66 12.89 29.20
CA LYS A 2 -23.81 11.76 30.12
C LYS A 2 -22.72 10.69 29.87
N PRO A 3 -22.13 10.08 30.92
CA PRO A 3 -21.04 9.11 30.80
C PRO A 3 -21.41 7.82 30.04
N GLU A 4 -22.70 7.50 29.94
CA GLU A 4 -23.20 6.28 29.28
C GLU A 4 -23.08 6.35 27.75
N GLN A 5 -23.24 7.53 27.15
CA GLN A 5 -23.13 7.74 25.69
C GLN A 5 -21.68 7.77 25.18
N SER A 6 -20.70 8.03 26.06
CA SER A 6 -19.29 8.02 25.68
C SER A 6 -18.67 6.63 25.75
N VAL A 7 -19.19 5.75 26.61
CA VAL A 7 -18.74 4.35 26.74
C VAL A 7 -19.22 3.51 25.55
N ASP A 8 -20.50 3.63 25.19
CA ASP A 8 -21.08 2.89 24.05
C ASP A 8 -20.42 3.27 22.71
N LYS A 9 -20.15 4.56 22.51
CA LYS A 9 -19.41 5.05 21.34
C LYS A 9 -17.96 4.55 21.32
N ARG A 10 -17.28 4.42 22.46
CA ARG A 10 -15.92 3.84 22.52
C ARG A 10 -15.95 2.35 22.19
N ASN A 11 -16.85 1.58 22.78
CA ASN A 11 -16.94 0.13 22.55
C ASN A 11 -17.20 -0.19 21.08
N LYS A 12 -18.07 0.60 20.42
CA LYS A 12 -18.32 0.47 18.99
C LYS A 12 -17.08 0.81 18.14
N LEU A 13 -16.31 1.83 18.52
CA LEU A 13 -15.06 2.17 17.84
C LEU A 13 -13.97 1.11 18.03
N VAL A 14 -13.91 0.47 19.21
CA VAL A 14 -12.99 -0.63 19.51
C VAL A 14 -13.31 -1.82 18.60
N ASP A 15 -14.57 -2.25 18.54
CA ASP A 15 -15.02 -3.33 17.65
C ASP A 15 -14.75 -3.02 16.16
N GLU A 16 -14.92 -1.76 15.74
CA GLU A 16 -14.60 -1.28 14.39
C GLU A 16 -13.08 -1.15 14.10
N SER A 17 -12.21 -1.34 15.09
CA SER A 17 -10.74 -1.23 14.99
C SER A 17 -9.98 -2.53 15.29
N GLU A 18 -10.62 -3.49 15.98
CA GLU A 18 -9.99 -4.74 16.40
C GLU A 18 -9.94 -5.78 15.26
N ILE A 19 -8.76 -6.39 15.09
CA ILE A 19 -8.52 -7.59 14.29
C ILE A 19 -7.96 -8.64 15.25
N SER A 20 -8.78 -9.65 15.52
CA SER A 20 -8.39 -10.79 16.35
C SER A 20 -8.06 -11.98 15.45
N LEU A 21 -6.84 -12.50 15.56
CA LEU A 21 -6.37 -13.69 14.86
C LEU A 21 -6.03 -14.77 15.90
N VAL A 22 -6.63 -15.94 15.73
CA VAL A 22 -6.32 -17.12 16.54
C VAL A 22 -5.10 -17.81 15.92
N LEU A 23 -4.09 -18.06 16.74
CA LEU A 23 -2.89 -18.79 16.35
C LEU A 23 -2.78 -20.05 17.19
N ASP A 24 -2.34 -21.13 16.55
CA ASP A 24 -1.93 -22.36 17.23
C ASP A 24 -0.54 -22.17 17.82
N THR A 25 0.36 -21.47 17.11
CA THR A 25 1.71 -21.13 17.56
C THR A 25 2.19 -19.77 17.05
N TYR A 26 3.33 -19.28 17.55
CA TYR A 26 3.96 -18.09 16.97
C TYR A 26 4.45 -18.30 15.53
N ASP A 27 4.70 -19.54 15.12
CA ASP A 27 5.19 -19.85 13.78
C ASP A 27 4.16 -19.54 12.69
N ASP A 28 2.86 -19.52 13.02
CA ASP A 28 1.76 -19.20 12.09
C ASP A 28 1.87 -17.78 11.48
N ILE A 29 2.59 -16.87 12.15
CA ILE A 29 2.87 -15.52 11.67
C ILE A 29 3.93 -15.54 10.56
N PHE A 30 4.74 -16.60 10.48
CA PHE A 30 5.95 -16.68 9.69
C PHE A 30 5.92 -17.79 8.64
N SER A 31 6.79 -17.68 7.65
CA SER A 31 6.93 -18.68 6.60
C SER A 31 7.65 -19.92 7.12
N ASP A 32 7.05 -21.10 6.95
CA ASP A 32 7.64 -22.40 7.24
C ASP A 32 8.87 -22.72 6.37
N PHE A 33 9.01 -22.04 5.23
CA PHE A 33 10.15 -22.18 4.33
C PHE A 33 11.38 -21.39 4.80
N ASP A 34 11.25 -20.55 5.83
CA ASP A 34 12.34 -19.69 6.30
C ASP A 34 12.87 -20.18 7.67
N PRO A 35 14.04 -20.83 7.71
CA PRO A 35 14.58 -21.41 8.95
C PRO A 35 15.18 -20.36 9.90
N ARG A 36 15.19 -19.06 9.53
CA ARG A 36 15.82 -18.01 10.34
C ARG A 36 15.09 -17.80 11.67
N PRO A 37 15.75 -17.17 12.67
CA PRO A 37 15.08 -16.74 13.89
C PRO A 37 14.00 -15.68 13.65
N TYR A 38 13.06 -15.52 14.59
CA TYR A 38 11.88 -14.65 14.46
C TYR A 38 12.20 -13.18 14.16
N ASP A 39 13.36 -12.68 14.56
CA ASP A 39 13.82 -11.31 14.29
C ASP A 39 14.18 -11.05 12.82
N HIS A 40 14.40 -12.10 12.03
CA HIS A 40 14.73 -11.99 10.60
C HIS A 40 13.80 -12.81 9.70
N ARG A 41 12.99 -13.70 10.26
CA ARG A 41 12.11 -14.60 9.51
C ARG A 41 11.10 -13.83 8.65
N VAL A 42 10.80 -14.33 7.46
CA VAL A 42 9.78 -13.79 6.56
C VAL A 42 8.40 -14.07 7.14
N LEU A 43 7.49 -13.10 7.06
CA LEU A 43 6.09 -13.30 7.44
C LEU A 43 5.41 -14.28 6.48
N SER A 44 4.50 -15.11 6.98
CA SER A 44 3.74 -16.03 6.13
C SER A 44 2.90 -15.25 5.12
N PHE A 45 2.81 -15.80 3.91
CA PHE A 45 1.90 -15.28 2.89
C PHE A 45 0.45 -15.40 3.34
N ASP A 46 0.09 -16.50 4.00
CA ASP A 46 -1.26 -16.76 4.48
C ASP A 46 -1.65 -15.77 5.60
N PHE A 47 -0.72 -15.52 6.52
CA PHE A 47 -0.88 -14.47 7.54
C PHE A 47 -1.13 -13.09 6.90
N LEU A 48 -0.34 -12.72 5.90
CA LEU A 48 -0.48 -11.43 5.23
C LEU A 48 -1.81 -11.30 4.48
N ILE A 49 -2.28 -12.36 3.82
CA ILE A 49 -3.60 -12.38 3.17
C ILE A 49 -4.69 -12.19 4.21
N GLU A 50 -4.65 -12.94 5.31
CA GLU A 50 -5.69 -12.91 6.33
C GLU A 50 -5.74 -11.54 7.02
N ALA A 51 -4.58 -11.01 7.42
CA ALA A 51 -4.47 -9.69 8.01
C ALA A 51 -5.00 -8.59 7.05
N LYS A 52 -4.68 -8.70 5.74
CA LYS A 52 -5.17 -7.76 4.73
C LYS A 52 -6.68 -7.86 4.54
N ARG A 53 -7.23 -9.07 4.53
CA ARG A 53 -8.68 -9.31 4.46
C ARG A 53 -9.38 -8.69 5.65
N ALA A 54 -8.91 -8.96 6.86
CA ALA A 54 -9.49 -8.43 8.09
C ALA A 54 -9.38 -6.90 8.20
N ALA A 55 -8.30 -6.31 7.67
CA ALA A 55 -8.08 -4.86 7.70
C ALA A 55 -8.87 -4.07 6.65
N ARG A 56 -9.54 -4.73 5.69
CA ARG A 56 -10.20 -4.07 4.56
C ARG A 56 -11.37 -3.17 5.00
N GLU A 57 -12.16 -3.65 5.96
CA GLU A 57 -13.38 -2.95 6.43
C GLU A 57 -13.12 -1.99 7.60
N LYS A 58 -11.92 -2.04 8.20
CA LYS A 58 -11.56 -1.26 9.39
C LYS A 58 -11.11 0.15 8.99
N VAL A 59 -11.79 1.18 9.46
CA VAL A 59 -11.63 2.57 8.94
C VAL A 59 -10.55 3.36 9.71
N THR A 60 -10.46 3.21 11.04
CA THR A 60 -9.55 4.01 11.87
C THR A 60 -9.10 3.27 13.13
N GLY A 61 -7.81 3.35 13.45
CA GLY A 61 -7.21 2.58 14.54
C GLY A 61 -7.19 1.10 14.16
N LEU A 62 -6.07 0.42 14.37
CA LEU A 62 -6.00 -1.01 14.13
C LEU A 62 -5.35 -1.63 15.34
N GLU A 63 -6.08 -2.50 16.01
CA GLU A 63 -5.56 -3.32 17.09
C GLU A 63 -5.42 -4.73 16.55
N LEU A 64 -4.18 -5.20 16.38
CA LEU A 64 -3.89 -6.56 15.96
C LEU A 64 -3.68 -7.41 17.20
N LYS A 65 -4.63 -8.28 17.47
CA LYS A 65 -4.65 -9.14 18.64
C LYS A 65 -4.42 -10.57 18.24
N PHE A 66 -3.39 -11.17 18.80
CA PHE A 66 -3.10 -12.58 18.63
C PHE A 66 -3.65 -13.35 19.82
N MET A 67 -4.50 -14.34 19.56
CA MET A 67 -5.06 -15.24 20.56
C MET A 67 -4.29 -16.55 20.53
N LEU A 68 -3.57 -16.87 21.61
CA LEU A 68 -2.76 -18.09 21.73
C LEU A 68 -3.15 -18.93 22.96
N PRO A 69 -2.85 -20.24 22.98
CA PRO A 69 -2.90 -21.05 24.19
C PRO A 69 -2.00 -20.51 25.34
N GLU A 70 -2.49 -20.50 26.58
CA GLU A 70 -1.74 -20.02 27.77
C GLU A 70 -0.38 -20.71 27.96
N ASN A 71 -0.23 -21.97 27.55
CA ASN A 71 1.02 -22.72 27.68
C ASN A 71 2.14 -22.24 26.74
N LEU A 72 1.84 -21.36 25.77
CA LEU A 72 2.81 -20.77 24.84
C LEU A 72 3.27 -19.37 25.27
N LEU A 73 2.93 -18.93 26.48
CA LEU A 73 3.29 -17.60 26.97
C LEU A 73 4.81 -17.40 27.00
N ASP A 74 5.29 -16.43 26.20
CA ASP A 74 6.71 -16.10 26.09
C ASP A 74 6.89 -14.62 25.72
N LYS A 75 7.03 -13.78 26.76
CA LYS A 75 7.11 -12.31 26.59
C LYS A 75 8.33 -11.83 25.81
N GLU A 76 9.43 -12.58 25.84
CA GLU A 76 10.63 -12.22 25.07
C GLU A 76 10.38 -12.45 23.58
N LYS A 77 9.79 -13.59 23.22
CA LYS A 77 9.37 -13.86 21.84
C LYS A 77 8.32 -12.86 21.36
N GLU A 78 7.31 -12.56 22.16
CA GLU A 78 6.29 -11.55 21.83
C GLU A 78 6.90 -10.20 21.47
N ALA A 79 7.84 -9.71 22.29
CA ALA A 79 8.51 -8.43 22.06
C ALA A 79 9.31 -8.45 20.74
N LEU A 80 9.98 -9.57 20.46
CA LEU A 80 10.74 -9.79 19.22
C LEU A 80 9.82 -9.79 17.99
N ILE A 81 8.71 -10.54 18.06
CA ILE A 81 7.72 -10.66 17.00
C ILE A 81 7.03 -9.31 16.75
N LYS A 82 6.63 -8.59 17.81
CA LYS A 82 6.04 -7.26 17.71
C LYS A 82 6.97 -6.29 16.99
N LYS A 83 8.24 -6.25 17.38
CA LYS A 83 9.25 -5.44 16.70
C LYS A 83 9.37 -5.84 15.22
N ARG A 84 9.48 -7.15 14.95
CA ARG A 84 9.62 -7.68 13.58
C ARG A 84 8.46 -7.29 12.68
N LEU A 85 7.23 -7.37 13.19
CA LEU A 85 6.01 -6.99 12.47
C LEU A 85 6.02 -5.50 12.13
N HIS A 86 6.30 -4.64 13.12
CA HIS A 86 6.42 -3.19 12.87
C HIS A 86 7.49 -2.87 11.84
N ASP A 87 8.69 -3.46 11.96
CA ASP A 87 9.79 -3.25 11.02
C ASP A 87 9.39 -3.70 9.60
N HIS A 88 8.71 -4.85 9.48
CA HIS A 88 8.20 -5.35 8.21
C HIS A 88 7.20 -4.39 7.56
N PHE A 89 6.16 -4.00 8.30
CA PHE A 89 5.10 -3.15 7.77
C PHE A 89 5.60 -1.73 7.46
N HIS A 90 6.48 -1.18 8.32
CA HIS A 90 7.06 0.13 8.11
C HIS A 90 7.96 0.15 6.86
N LYS A 91 8.82 -0.86 6.69
CA LYS A 91 9.69 -0.99 5.52
C LYS A 91 8.88 -1.08 4.22
N HIS A 92 7.85 -1.92 4.18
CA HIS A 92 7.01 -2.07 2.98
C HIS A 92 6.17 -0.81 2.71
N MET A 93 5.66 -0.15 3.75
CA MET A 93 4.99 1.15 3.61
C MET A 93 5.91 2.18 2.94
N GLN A 94 7.17 2.28 3.38
CA GLN A 94 8.14 3.21 2.80
C GLN A 94 8.49 2.86 1.36
N LEU A 95 8.69 1.57 1.06
CA LEU A 95 8.97 1.09 -0.30
C LEU A 95 7.83 1.48 -1.26
N LEU A 96 6.59 1.16 -0.91
CA LEU A 96 5.41 1.50 -1.70
C LEU A 96 5.23 3.01 -1.86
N LYS A 97 5.52 3.80 -0.81
CA LYS A 97 5.49 5.27 -0.89
C LYS A 97 6.51 5.80 -1.90
N LYS A 98 7.73 5.25 -1.90
CA LYS A 98 8.80 5.64 -2.83
C LYS A 98 8.44 5.25 -4.26
N GLU A 99 8.03 4.00 -4.48
CA GLU A 99 7.61 3.51 -5.79
C GLU A 99 6.46 4.33 -6.36
N ARG A 100 5.47 4.69 -5.53
CA ARG A 100 4.38 5.58 -5.91
C ARG A 100 4.88 6.95 -6.36
N GLY A 101 5.75 7.57 -5.57
CA GLY A 101 6.31 8.89 -5.88
C GLY A 101 7.05 8.90 -7.21
N THR A 102 7.88 7.88 -7.46
CA THR A 102 8.61 7.74 -8.73
C THR A 102 7.67 7.50 -9.92
N LYS A 103 6.67 6.61 -9.78
CA LYS A 103 5.70 6.34 -10.87
C LYS A 103 4.88 7.58 -11.24
N VAL A 104 4.38 8.30 -10.23
CA VAL A 104 3.61 9.53 -10.44
C VAL A 104 4.49 10.63 -11.04
N GLY A 105 5.70 10.83 -10.54
CA GLY A 105 6.64 11.82 -11.09
C GLY A 105 6.99 11.55 -12.55
N ASN A 106 7.29 10.30 -12.90
CA ASN A 106 7.55 9.91 -14.28
C ASN A 106 6.32 10.08 -15.17
N GLY A 107 5.12 9.73 -14.68
CA GLY A 107 3.88 9.93 -15.41
C GLY A 107 3.60 11.39 -15.73
N ILE A 108 3.82 12.30 -14.75
CA ILE A 108 3.69 13.75 -14.96
C ILE A 108 4.68 14.23 -16.02
N LEU A 109 5.94 13.81 -15.96
CA LEU A 109 6.97 14.21 -16.92
C LEU A 109 6.61 13.77 -18.35
N ILE A 110 6.15 12.52 -18.52
CA ILE A 110 5.72 11.98 -19.81
C ILE A 110 4.49 12.73 -20.34
N ALA A 111 3.53 13.05 -19.47
CA ALA A 111 2.34 13.82 -19.87
C ALA A 111 2.72 15.24 -20.34
N ILE A 112 3.59 15.94 -19.62
CA ILE A 112 4.11 17.26 -20.01
C ILE A 112 4.83 17.19 -21.36
N LEU A 113 5.67 16.18 -21.57
CA LEU A 113 6.34 15.96 -22.85
C LEU A 113 5.32 15.74 -23.98
N GLY A 114 4.27 14.97 -23.73
CA GLY A 114 3.19 14.75 -24.69
C GLY A 114 2.45 16.04 -25.06
N PHE A 115 2.19 16.93 -24.08
CA PHE A 115 1.63 18.26 -24.36
C PHE A 115 2.58 19.13 -25.20
N ILE A 116 3.88 19.10 -24.93
CA ILE A 116 4.89 19.81 -25.72
C ILE A 116 4.92 19.31 -27.16
N LEU A 117 4.91 17.97 -27.36
CA LEU A 117 4.86 17.36 -28.70
C LEU A 117 3.60 17.75 -29.47
N THR A 118 2.44 17.73 -28.79
CA THR A 118 1.15 18.10 -29.38
C THR A 118 1.11 19.59 -29.76
N ALA A 119 1.63 20.46 -28.89
CA ALA A 119 1.75 21.89 -29.19
C ALA A 119 2.72 22.16 -30.36
N GLY A 120 3.83 21.42 -30.40
CA GLY A 120 4.78 21.47 -31.52
C GLY A 120 4.14 21.04 -32.84
N ALA A 121 3.36 19.95 -32.84
CA ALA A 121 2.60 19.50 -34.00
C ALA A 121 1.61 20.59 -34.47
N ALA A 122 0.84 21.18 -33.55
CA ALA A 122 -0.08 22.26 -33.87
C ALA A 122 0.63 23.47 -34.51
N MET A 123 1.80 23.85 -33.98
CA MET A 123 2.59 24.96 -34.52
C MET A 123 3.14 24.67 -35.93
N ILE A 124 3.63 23.44 -36.17
CA ILE A 124 4.08 22.99 -37.49
C ILE A 124 2.92 23.00 -38.48
N SER A 125 1.76 22.47 -38.09
CA SER A 125 0.55 22.45 -38.92
C SER A 125 0.06 23.87 -39.26
N TYR A 126 0.22 24.82 -38.34
CA TYR A 126 -0.16 26.21 -38.57
C TYR A 126 0.80 26.96 -39.51
N HIS A 127 2.11 26.76 -39.39
CA HIS A 127 3.12 27.55 -40.13
C HIS A 127 3.69 26.89 -41.39
N LEU A 128 3.69 25.56 -41.51
CA LEU A 128 4.46 24.81 -42.52
C LEU A 128 3.59 23.89 -43.39
N LYS A 129 2.33 24.29 -43.60
CA LYS A 129 1.23 23.48 -44.15
C LYS A 129 1.51 22.80 -45.50
N ASP A 130 2.37 23.38 -46.34
CA ASP A 130 2.65 22.90 -47.70
C ASP A 130 3.99 22.18 -47.87
N SER A 131 4.68 21.84 -46.77
CA SER A 131 5.97 21.14 -46.83
C SER A 131 5.83 19.64 -46.55
N LEU A 132 6.39 18.81 -47.43
CA LEU A 132 6.40 17.34 -47.27
C LEU A 132 7.07 16.91 -45.96
N ASN A 133 8.12 17.63 -45.53
CA ASN A 133 8.81 17.37 -44.27
C ASN A 133 7.92 17.64 -43.06
N ALA A 134 7.11 18.71 -43.08
CA ALA A 134 6.14 18.96 -42.02
C ALA A 134 5.07 17.88 -41.98
N ALA A 135 4.56 17.43 -43.13
CA ALA A 135 3.60 16.34 -43.19
C ALA A 135 4.13 15.05 -42.55
N VAL A 136 5.39 14.67 -42.85
CA VAL A 136 6.04 13.49 -42.23
C VAL A 136 6.22 13.68 -40.73
N MET A 137 6.64 14.87 -40.27
CA MET A 137 6.73 15.16 -38.83
C MET A 137 5.38 15.04 -38.13
N LEU A 138 4.31 15.59 -38.70
CA LEU A 138 2.98 15.54 -38.10
C LEU A 138 2.47 14.11 -37.91
N VAL A 139 2.68 13.23 -38.91
CA VAL A 139 2.30 11.81 -38.85
C VAL A 139 2.96 11.08 -37.68
N ILE A 140 4.11 11.55 -37.18
CA ILE A 140 4.81 10.97 -36.03
C ILE A 140 4.46 11.70 -34.73
N LEU A 141 4.48 13.04 -34.75
CA LEU A 141 4.30 13.86 -33.55
C LEU A 141 2.87 13.77 -33.00
N GLU A 142 1.86 13.69 -33.86
CA GLU A 142 0.47 13.55 -33.41
C GLU A 142 0.27 12.26 -32.60
N PRO A 143 0.63 11.05 -33.10
CA PRO A 143 0.53 9.84 -32.32
C PRO A 143 1.44 9.82 -31.09
N ALA A 144 2.67 10.31 -31.20
CA ALA A 144 3.59 10.39 -30.06
C ALA A 144 3.05 11.30 -28.96
N GLY A 145 2.45 12.44 -29.32
CA GLY A 145 1.88 13.42 -28.41
C GLY A 145 0.70 12.87 -27.63
N TRP A 146 -0.36 12.41 -28.32
CA TRP A 146 -1.55 11.89 -27.64
C TRP A 146 -1.22 10.65 -26.81
N PHE A 147 -0.40 9.73 -27.33
CA PHE A 147 -0.03 8.51 -26.62
C PHE A 147 0.74 8.83 -25.33
N SER A 148 1.69 9.78 -25.39
CA SER A 148 2.45 10.20 -24.21
C SER A 148 1.54 10.84 -23.16
N ILE A 149 0.58 11.68 -23.56
CA ILE A 149 -0.39 12.28 -22.62
C ILE A 149 -1.18 11.19 -21.88
N TRP A 150 -1.80 10.28 -22.62
CA TRP A 150 -2.65 9.25 -22.02
C TRP A 150 -1.87 8.26 -21.18
N ASN A 151 -0.70 7.80 -21.65
CA ASN A 151 0.15 6.89 -20.89
C ASN A 151 0.69 7.57 -19.61
N GLY A 152 1.12 8.83 -19.70
CA GLY A 152 1.58 9.60 -18.54
C GLY A 152 0.48 9.78 -17.49
N LEU A 153 -0.75 10.12 -17.93
CA LEU A 153 -1.91 10.23 -17.04
C LEU A 153 -2.30 8.88 -16.44
N ASP A 154 -2.28 7.80 -17.22
CA ASP A 154 -2.56 6.45 -16.73
C ASP A 154 -1.57 6.03 -15.63
N MET A 155 -0.26 6.31 -15.78
CA MET A 155 0.73 6.09 -14.72
C MET A 155 0.40 6.85 -13.43
N VAL A 156 -0.11 8.08 -13.55
CA VAL A 156 -0.56 8.89 -12.40
C VAL A 156 -1.79 8.26 -11.74
N PHE A 157 -2.78 7.84 -12.54
CA PHE A 157 -4.00 7.22 -12.03
C PHE A 157 -3.76 5.82 -11.43
N GLN A 158 -2.93 4.98 -12.04
CA GLN A 158 -2.60 3.66 -11.52
C GLN A 158 -1.80 3.74 -10.21
N GLY A 159 -0.84 4.68 -10.15
CA GLY A 159 -0.15 5.01 -8.89
C GLY A 159 -1.12 5.47 -7.79
N SER A 160 -2.34 5.89 -8.14
CA SER A 160 -3.36 6.34 -7.20
C SER A 160 -4.35 5.27 -6.71
N LYS A 161 -4.50 4.12 -7.41
CA LYS A 161 -5.49 3.08 -7.07
C LYS A 161 -4.87 1.81 -6.50
N ALA A 162 -4.08 1.07 -7.28
CA ALA A 162 -3.55 -0.23 -6.87
C ALA A 162 -2.52 -0.12 -5.73
N THR A 163 -1.58 0.81 -5.86
CA THR A 163 -0.61 1.10 -4.79
C THR A 163 -1.28 1.69 -3.55
N ASN A 164 -2.50 2.22 -3.66
CA ASN A 164 -3.17 2.89 -2.56
C ASN A 164 -3.81 1.90 -1.59
N GLU A 165 -4.35 0.76 -2.06
CA GLU A 165 -4.88 -0.28 -1.19
C GLU A 165 -3.77 -0.96 -0.38
N ASP A 166 -2.69 -1.37 -1.03
CA ASP A 166 -1.54 -1.96 -0.35
C ASP A 166 -0.88 -0.95 0.58
N TYR A 167 -0.62 0.27 0.11
CA TYR A 167 -0.06 1.32 0.95
C TYR A 167 -0.95 1.63 2.15
N ALA A 168 -2.27 1.67 1.98
CA ALA A 168 -3.20 1.89 3.08
C ALA A 168 -3.15 0.75 4.09
N PHE A 169 -3.11 -0.50 3.64
CA PHE A 169 -2.94 -1.66 4.50
C PHE A 169 -1.62 -1.59 5.29
N TYR A 170 -0.48 -1.47 4.60
CA TYR A 170 0.84 -1.39 5.25
C TYR A 170 0.96 -0.20 6.19
N LYS A 171 0.34 0.95 5.83
CA LYS A 171 0.28 2.12 6.71
C LYS A 171 -0.52 1.86 7.98
N LYS A 172 -1.69 1.22 7.87
CA LYS A 172 -2.52 0.85 9.03
C LYS A 172 -1.76 -0.11 9.95
N MET A 173 -1.20 -1.18 9.39
CA MET A 173 -0.46 -2.20 10.15
C MET A 173 0.82 -1.65 10.78
N ALA A 174 1.52 -0.72 10.12
CA ALA A 174 2.74 -0.12 10.67
C ALA A 174 2.49 0.68 11.96
N THR A 175 1.29 1.24 12.12
CA THR A 175 0.87 2.00 13.31
C THR A 175 -0.06 1.21 14.22
N ALA A 176 -0.34 -0.06 13.91
CA ALA A 176 -1.27 -0.87 14.66
C ALA A 176 -0.74 -1.18 16.05
N GLU A 177 -1.61 -1.20 17.05
CA GLU A 177 -1.24 -1.73 18.36
C GLU A 177 -1.28 -3.26 18.30
N ILE A 178 -0.16 -3.91 18.60
CA ILE A 178 -0.06 -5.37 18.59
C ILE A 178 -0.14 -5.88 20.04
N THR A 179 -1.10 -6.74 20.32
CA THR A 179 -1.31 -7.37 21.63
C THR A 179 -1.38 -8.90 21.52
N PHE A 180 -0.94 -9.57 22.57
CA PHE A 180 -0.99 -11.02 22.70
C PHE A 180 -1.90 -11.36 23.88
N ASN A 181 -2.96 -12.12 23.59
CA ASN A 181 -3.94 -12.54 24.55
C ASN A 181 -4.01 -14.06 24.58
N TYR A 182 -4.41 -14.59 25.74
CA TYR A 182 -4.34 -16.01 25.99
C TYR A 182 -5.69 -16.60 26.33
N TYR A 183 -5.93 -17.82 25.84
CA TYR A 183 -7.08 -18.64 26.20
C TYR A 183 -6.63 -19.94 26.85
N LYS A 184 -7.53 -20.50 27.68
CA LYS A 184 -7.32 -21.73 28.43
C LYS A 184 -7.49 -22.97 27.55
#